data_AF-A0A2V5V3S4-F1
#
_entry.id   AF-A0A2V5V3S4-F1
#
_cell.length_a   1.000
_cell.length_b   1.000
_cell.length_c   1.000
_cell.angle_alpha   90.00
_cell.angle_beta   90.00
_cell.angle_gamma   90.00
#
_symmetry.space_group_name_H-M   'P 1'
#
loop_
_entity.id
_entity.type
_entity.pdbx_description
1 polymer ?
#
loop_
_entity_poly.entity_id
_entity_poly.type
_entity_poly.pdbx_seq_one_letter_code
_entity_poly.pdbx_strand_id
1 'polypeptide(L)'
;MADARPTKAILGSTQFSQENVQALVGMRDMSEMILIDYLMAQSDRLTGGNISDYNFVYFIDGDHVKSVNAHKADGVPANAVKVTVKKLTIKDTDAGLLNSNVFEQKGYISQISHMHPDTYNRLIAFAQKWKEDPTVKEFFHKECTLSASQLARFEKYILTAANTLQTRKANGKLLLDLDLDDYFRPATSSSPTPSP
;
A
#
# COMPACT_ATOMS: atom_id res chain seq x y z
N MET A 1 -0.54 -1.30 18.61
CA MET A 1 -0.63 -2.46 17.70
C MET A 1 -1.65 -2.10 16.62
N ALA A 2 -1.40 -2.43 15.35
CA ALA A 2 -2.39 -2.22 14.29
C ALA A 2 -3.66 -3.03 14.59
N ASP A 3 -4.83 -2.44 14.41
CA ASP A 3 -6.11 -3.14 14.53
C ASP A 3 -6.10 -4.33 13.55
N ALA A 4 -6.61 -5.48 13.98
CA ALA A 4 -6.60 -6.72 13.20
C ALA A 4 -8.01 -7.16 12.80
N ARG A 5 -9.04 -6.38 13.17
CA ARG A 5 -10.42 -6.60 12.72
C ARG A 5 -10.50 -6.27 11.22
N PRO A 6 -11.34 -6.94 10.42
CA PRO A 6 -11.56 -6.56 9.02
C PRO A 6 -11.90 -5.08 8.86
N THR A 7 -11.46 -4.44 7.78
CA THR A 7 -11.62 -2.97 7.61
C THR A 7 -13.07 -2.53 7.74
N LYS A 8 -14.04 -3.35 7.29
CA LYS A 8 -15.48 -3.07 7.46
C LYS A 8 -15.90 -2.94 8.93
N ALA A 9 -15.30 -3.72 9.83
CA ALA A 9 -15.54 -3.66 11.27
C ALA A 9 -14.78 -2.50 11.94
N ILE A 10 -13.66 -2.05 11.36
CA ILE A 10 -12.93 -0.86 11.82
C ILE A 10 -13.71 0.41 11.49
N LEU A 11 -14.15 0.54 10.24
CA LEU A 11 -14.82 1.75 9.74
C LEU A 11 -16.33 1.77 10.03
N GLY A 12 -16.94 0.63 10.35
CA GLY A 12 -18.35 0.51 10.73
C GLY A 12 -19.36 0.72 9.59
N SER A 13 -18.93 1.20 8.42
CA SER A 13 -19.77 1.45 7.25
C SER A 13 -18.98 1.33 5.95
N THR A 14 -19.66 0.93 4.87
CA THR A 14 -19.14 0.93 3.49
C THR A 14 -19.60 2.16 2.70
N GLN A 15 -20.16 3.18 3.38
CA GLN A 15 -20.54 4.43 2.73
C GLN A 15 -19.29 5.16 2.23
N PHE A 16 -19.34 5.65 0.99
CA PHE A 16 -18.32 6.52 0.42
C PHE A 16 -18.38 7.91 1.07
N SER A 17 -17.74 8.05 2.23
CA SER A 17 -17.69 9.27 3.03
C SER A 17 -16.26 9.77 3.19
N GLN A 18 -16.11 11.06 3.52
CA GLN A 18 -14.80 11.68 3.75
C GLN A 18 -13.97 10.89 4.77
N GLU A 19 -14.59 10.49 5.88
CA GLU A 19 -13.93 9.73 6.95
C GLU A 19 -13.48 8.34 6.49
N ASN A 20 -14.39 7.58 5.87
CA ASN A 20 -14.10 6.20 5.46
C ASN A 20 -13.02 6.15 4.38
N VAL A 21 -13.09 7.02 3.36
CA VAL A 21 -12.09 7.03 2.29
C VAL A 21 -10.75 7.51 2.85
N GLN A 22 -10.72 8.54 3.70
CA GLN A 22 -9.47 9.00 4.33
C GLN A 22 -8.82 7.93 5.21
N ALA A 23 -9.61 7.19 5.99
CA ALA A 23 -9.11 6.12 6.84
C ALA A 23 -8.56 4.95 6.00
N LEU A 24 -9.29 4.50 4.98
CA LEU A 24 -8.86 3.39 4.11
C LEU A 24 -7.57 3.74 3.34
N VAL A 25 -7.51 4.95 2.78
CA VAL A 25 -6.31 5.45 2.10
C VAL A 25 -5.15 5.61 3.07
N GLY A 26 -5.39 6.13 4.28
CA GLY A 26 -4.36 6.24 5.30
C GLY A 26 -3.79 4.89 5.73
N MET A 27 -4.64 3.88 5.94
CA MET A 27 -4.20 2.51 6.23
C MET A 27 -3.34 1.95 5.10
N ARG A 28 -3.75 2.18 3.84
CA ARG A 28 -3.01 1.74 2.65
C ARG A 28 -1.66 2.43 2.59
N ASP A 29 -1.64 3.75 2.57
CA ASP A 29 -0.43 4.57 2.48
C ASP A 29 0.60 4.20 3.56
N MET A 30 0.15 4.00 4.81
CA MET A 30 1.04 3.58 5.90
C MET A 30 1.62 2.17 5.69
N SER A 31 0.81 1.20 5.26
CA SER A 31 1.28 -0.17 4.99
C SER A 31 2.28 -0.21 3.83
N GLU A 32 2.05 0.58 2.78
CA GLU A 32 2.91 0.65 1.60
C GLU A 32 4.21 1.41 1.90
N MET A 33 4.15 2.48 2.69
CA MET A 33 5.32 3.21 3.17
C MET A 33 6.22 2.31 4.04
N ILE A 34 5.65 1.60 5.02
CA ILE A 34 6.40 0.65 5.85
C ILE A 34 7.11 -0.39 4.98
N LEU A 35 6.42 -0.90 3.94
CA LEU A 35 7.01 -1.87 3.03
C LEU A 35 8.18 -1.27 2.26
N ILE A 36 8.00 -0.15 1.55
CA ILE A 36 9.06 0.40 0.70
C ILE A 36 10.26 0.89 1.52
N ASP A 37 10.04 1.52 2.68
CA ASP A 37 11.13 1.98 3.55
C ASP A 37 11.85 0.81 4.23
N TYR A 38 11.16 -0.31 4.50
CA TYR A 38 11.83 -1.54 4.91
C TYR A 38 12.69 -2.12 3.78
N LEU A 39 12.18 -2.21 2.55
CA LEU A 39 12.94 -2.74 1.41
C LEU A 39 14.18 -1.90 1.13
N MET A 40 14.01 -0.58 1.14
CA MET A 40 15.10 0.37 0.89
C MET A 40 15.94 0.65 2.13
N ALA A 41 15.65 0.04 3.29
CA ALA A 41 16.26 0.38 4.57
C ALA A 41 16.38 1.91 4.79
N GLN A 42 15.31 2.64 4.47
CA GLN A 42 15.32 4.09 4.51
C GLN A 42 15.37 4.55 5.97
N SER A 43 16.48 5.15 6.37
CA SER A 43 16.77 5.38 7.79
C SER A 43 16.12 6.62 8.39
N ASP A 44 15.82 7.61 7.56
CA ASP A 44 15.40 8.94 8.01
C ASP A 44 13.89 9.19 7.91
N ARG A 45 13.11 8.25 7.35
CA ARG A 45 11.65 8.38 7.25
C ARG A 45 11.00 8.73 8.59
N LEU A 46 11.47 8.09 9.67
CA LEU A 46 10.88 8.21 11.00
C LEU A 46 11.14 9.56 11.68
N THR A 47 11.98 10.42 11.10
CA THR A 47 12.19 11.80 11.58
C THR A 47 11.01 12.72 11.24
N GLY A 48 10.14 12.31 10.30
CA GLY A 48 8.97 13.07 9.87
C GLY A 48 9.27 14.16 8.83
N GLY A 49 10.53 14.60 8.68
CA GLY A 49 10.90 15.64 7.71
C GLY A 49 10.76 15.23 6.24
N ASN A 50 10.84 13.92 5.97
CA ASN A 50 10.85 13.37 4.62
C ASN A 50 9.46 12.85 4.20
N ILE A 51 8.40 13.23 4.91
CA ILE A 51 7.01 12.89 4.56
C ILE A 51 6.25 14.17 4.28
N SER A 52 5.34 14.10 3.31
CA SER A 52 4.39 15.16 3.00
C SER A 52 3.00 14.57 2.83
N ASP A 53 2.00 15.43 2.74
CA ASP A 53 0.70 15.09 2.19
C ASP A 53 0.36 15.97 0.99
N TYR A 54 -0.43 15.40 0.07
CA TYR A 54 -1.09 16.15 -0.99
C TYR A 54 -2.57 15.81 -1.01
N ASN A 55 -3.40 16.78 -1.39
CA ASN A 55 -4.83 16.57 -1.54
C ASN A 55 -5.15 15.88 -2.87
N PHE A 56 -5.96 14.83 -2.80
CA PHE A 56 -6.53 14.12 -3.94
C PHE A 56 -8.05 14.13 -3.83
N VAL A 57 -8.73 14.34 -4.94
CA VAL A 57 -10.17 14.12 -5.04
C VAL A 57 -10.39 12.66 -5.40
N TYR A 58 -11.09 11.95 -4.53
CA TYR A 58 -11.57 10.58 -4.76
C TYR A 58 -13.04 10.64 -5.12
N PHE A 59 -13.46 9.86 -6.11
CA PHE A 59 -14.84 9.83 -6.59
C PHE A 59 -15.21 8.47 -7.17
N ILE A 60 -16.50 8.16 -7.15
CA ILE A 60 -17.04 6.96 -7.80
C ILE A 60 -17.35 7.29 -9.27
N ASP A 61 -16.84 6.46 -10.17
CA ASP A 61 -17.13 6.49 -11.60
C ASP A 61 -17.49 5.07 -12.07
N GLY A 62 -18.79 4.82 -12.23
CA GLY A 62 -19.32 3.47 -12.44
C GLY A 62 -19.13 2.61 -11.19
N ASP A 63 -18.44 1.48 -11.35
CA ASP A 63 -18.07 0.51 -10.31
C ASP A 63 -16.66 0.72 -9.75
N HIS A 64 -15.97 1.78 -10.18
CA HIS A 64 -14.59 2.07 -9.80
C HIS A 64 -14.47 3.34 -8.96
N VAL A 65 -13.58 3.30 -7.97
CA VAL A 65 -13.12 4.46 -7.21
C VAL A 65 -11.90 5.04 -7.91
N LYS A 66 -12.07 6.22 -8.50
CA LYS A 66 -11.00 6.97 -9.15
C LYS A 66 -10.44 8.02 -8.21
N SER A 67 -9.20 8.43 -8.48
CA SER A 67 -8.57 9.56 -7.78
C SER A 67 -7.77 10.44 -8.73
N VAL A 68 -7.77 11.74 -8.44
CA VAL A 68 -6.99 12.74 -9.16
C VAL A 68 -6.40 13.72 -8.17
N ASN A 69 -5.21 14.26 -8.44
CA ASN A 69 -4.67 15.34 -7.62
C ASN A 69 -5.68 16.50 -7.58
N ALA A 70 -5.93 17.09 -6.41
CA ALA A 70 -6.97 18.10 -6.25
C ALA A 70 -6.76 19.33 -7.15
N HIS A 71 -5.51 19.68 -7.47
CA HIS A 71 -5.19 20.77 -8.41
C HIS A 71 -5.48 20.44 -9.88
N LYS A 72 -5.88 19.21 -10.19
CA LYS A 72 -6.21 18.71 -11.54
C LYS A 72 -7.64 18.14 -11.59
N ALA A 73 -8.51 18.54 -10.67
CA ALA A 73 -9.84 17.95 -10.50
C ALA A 73 -10.92 18.51 -11.46
N ASP A 74 -10.55 19.34 -12.44
CA ASP A 74 -11.49 19.97 -13.38
C ASP A 74 -12.26 18.95 -14.24
N GLY A 75 -11.71 17.74 -14.42
CA GLY A 75 -12.34 16.64 -15.15
C GLY A 75 -13.25 15.73 -14.31
N VAL A 76 -13.43 16.00 -13.02
CA VAL A 76 -14.30 15.17 -12.16
C VAL A 76 -15.77 15.51 -12.44
N PRO A 77 -16.64 14.52 -12.75
CA PRO A 77 -18.04 14.80 -13.04
C PRO A 77 -18.73 15.58 -11.91
N ALA A 78 -19.50 16.61 -12.27
CA ALA A 78 -20.12 17.50 -11.30
C ALA A 78 -21.10 16.77 -10.34
N ASN A 79 -21.76 15.73 -10.84
CA ASN A 79 -22.72 14.90 -10.12
C ASN A 79 -22.11 13.67 -9.44
N ALA A 80 -20.80 13.44 -9.53
CA ALA A 80 -20.16 12.32 -8.85
C ALA A 80 -20.12 12.55 -7.33
N VAL A 81 -20.38 11.49 -6.57
CA VAL A 81 -20.08 11.47 -5.14
C VAL A 81 -18.56 11.51 -4.98
N LYS A 82 -18.05 12.58 -4.34
CA LYS A 82 -16.61 12.85 -4.25
C LYS A 82 -16.21 13.39 -2.89
N VAL A 83 -14.97 13.11 -2.51
CA VAL A 83 -14.36 13.51 -1.24
C VAL A 83 -12.91 13.94 -1.47
N THR A 84 -12.36 14.78 -0.59
CA THR A 84 -10.98 15.27 -0.72
C THR A 84 -10.11 14.63 0.36
N VAL A 85 -9.19 13.76 -0.05
CA VAL A 85 -8.36 12.94 0.83
C VAL A 85 -6.92 13.42 0.79
N LYS A 86 -6.29 13.51 1.96
CA LYS A 86 -4.85 13.69 2.08
C LYS A 86 -4.17 12.35 1.88
N LYS A 87 -3.35 12.24 0.83
CA LYS A 87 -2.48 11.09 0.60
C LYS A 87 -1.10 11.37 1.15
N LEU A 88 -0.54 10.39 1.86
CA LEU A 88 0.85 10.43 2.25
C LEU A 88 1.72 10.39 0.99
N THR A 89 2.77 11.19 0.97
CA THR A 89 3.75 11.19 -0.10
C THR A 89 5.14 11.19 0.49
N ILE A 90 5.94 10.27 -0.01
CA ILE A 90 7.35 10.16 0.31
C ILE A 90 8.09 11.30 -0.41
N LYS A 91 8.89 12.01 0.37
CA LYS A 91 9.93 12.91 -0.13
C LYS A 91 11.28 12.34 0.30
N ASP A 92 12.32 12.83 -0.37
CA ASP A 92 13.73 12.61 -0.01
C ASP A 92 14.08 11.15 0.35
N THR A 93 14.51 10.41 -0.68
CA THR A 93 14.80 8.97 -0.59
C THR A 93 16.29 8.64 -0.66
N ASP A 94 17.16 9.62 -0.38
CA ASP A 94 18.60 9.51 -0.60
C ASP A 94 19.35 8.72 0.48
N ALA A 95 18.78 8.58 1.68
CA ALA A 95 19.34 7.74 2.76
C ALA A 95 19.03 6.23 2.63
N GLY A 96 18.43 5.80 1.52
CA GLY A 96 18.12 4.40 1.22
C GLY A 96 19.38 3.53 1.12
N LEU A 97 19.38 2.40 1.82
CA LEU A 97 20.44 1.39 1.86
C LEU A 97 21.80 1.95 2.32
N LEU A 98 21.87 3.15 2.90
CA LEU A 98 23.11 3.72 3.44
C LEU A 98 23.38 3.25 4.87
N ASN A 99 22.33 3.05 5.67
CA ASN A 99 22.42 2.76 7.10
C ASN A 99 21.73 1.44 7.47
N SER A 100 21.85 1.00 8.72
CA SER A 100 21.11 -0.16 9.22
C SER A 100 19.59 0.01 9.06
N ASN A 101 18.88 -1.09 8.79
CA ASN A 101 17.45 -1.04 8.54
C ASN A 101 16.66 -0.84 9.85
N VAL A 102 16.27 0.40 10.15
CA VAL A 102 15.48 0.74 11.34
C VAL A 102 14.10 0.09 11.35
N PHE A 103 13.50 -0.13 10.17
CA PHE A 103 12.20 -0.80 10.05
C PHE A 103 12.31 -2.29 10.37
N GLU A 104 13.43 -2.93 10.03
CA GLU A 104 13.77 -4.29 10.45
C GLU A 104 13.99 -4.37 11.96
N GLN A 105 14.81 -3.48 12.52
CA GLN A 105 15.10 -3.45 13.95
C GLN A 105 13.83 -3.26 14.79
N LYS A 106 12.89 -2.43 14.31
CA LYS A 106 11.60 -2.20 14.97
C LYS A 106 10.53 -3.26 14.65
N GLY A 107 10.83 -4.19 13.74
CA GLY A 107 9.92 -5.28 13.36
C GLY A 107 8.62 -4.79 12.70
N TYR A 108 8.64 -3.69 11.95
CA TYR A 108 7.41 -3.06 11.45
C TYR A 108 6.66 -3.91 10.42
N ILE A 109 7.36 -4.69 9.58
CA ILE A 109 6.70 -5.63 8.64
C ILE A 109 5.81 -6.62 9.40
N SER A 110 6.26 -7.10 10.57
CA SER A 110 5.52 -8.02 11.42
C SER A 110 4.32 -7.38 12.13
N GLN A 111 4.12 -6.07 11.98
CA GLN A 111 3.02 -5.31 12.59
C GLN A 111 1.96 -4.89 11.57
N ILE A 112 2.17 -5.12 10.27
CA ILE A 112 1.17 -4.83 9.25
C ILE A 112 0.00 -5.82 9.38
N SER A 113 -1.18 -5.30 9.68
CA SER A 113 -2.44 -6.08 9.72
C SER A 113 -3.24 -6.00 8.42
N HIS A 114 -3.07 -4.91 7.65
CA HIS A 114 -3.85 -4.63 6.45
C HIS A 114 -2.94 -4.23 5.31
N MET A 115 -3.21 -4.70 4.10
CA MET A 115 -2.48 -4.32 2.89
C MET A 115 -3.38 -4.38 1.66
N HIS A 116 -3.05 -3.60 0.63
CA HIS A 116 -3.72 -3.73 -0.66
C HIS A 116 -3.38 -5.09 -1.31
N PRO A 117 -4.36 -5.82 -1.87
CA PRO A 117 -4.11 -7.13 -2.50
C PRO A 117 -3.05 -7.05 -3.60
N ASP A 118 -3.12 -6.06 -4.50
CA ASP A 118 -2.11 -5.89 -5.55
C ASP A 118 -0.71 -5.63 -5.01
N THR A 119 -0.56 -4.80 -3.97
CA THR A 119 0.76 -4.51 -3.40
C THR A 119 1.37 -5.78 -2.81
N TYR A 120 0.57 -6.57 -2.10
CA TYR A 120 0.98 -7.89 -1.62
C TYR A 120 1.40 -8.81 -2.78
N ASN A 121 0.54 -8.99 -3.79
CA ASN A 121 0.79 -9.89 -4.91
C ASN A 121 2.03 -9.48 -5.70
N ARG A 122 2.23 -8.18 -5.92
CA ARG A 122 3.42 -7.63 -6.61
C ARG A 122 4.70 -7.86 -5.81
N LEU A 123 4.67 -7.73 -4.48
CA LEU A 123 5.82 -8.06 -3.64
C LEU A 123 6.19 -9.54 -3.77
N ILE A 124 5.21 -10.45 -3.70
CA ILE A 124 5.47 -11.89 -3.80
C ILE A 124 6.05 -12.23 -5.18
N ALA A 125 5.43 -11.72 -6.24
CA ALA A 125 5.92 -11.91 -7.60
C ALA A 125 7.33 -11.32 -7.78
N PHE A 126 7.61 -10.16 -7.19
CA PHE A 126 8.92 -9.53 -7.25
C PHE A 126 9.98 -10.35 -6.50
N ALA A 127 9.68 -10.85 -5.30
CA ALA A 127 10.57 -11.72 -4.55
C ALA A 127 10.87 -13.04 -5.27
N GLN A 128 9.88 -13.60 -5.98
CA GLN A 128 10.08 -14.79 -6.81
C GLN A 128 10.98 -14.48 -8.01
N LYS A 129 10.66 -13.43 -8.78
CA LYS A 129 11.50 -12.98 -9.91
C LYS A 129 12.94 -12.66 -9.47
N TRP A 130 13.13 -12.05 -8.32
CA TRP A 130 14.47 -11.77 -7.76
C TRP A 130 15.32 -13.04 -7.58
N LYS A 131 14.70 -14.19 -7.25
CA LYS A 131 15.39 -15.48 -7.11
C LYS A 131 15.65 -16.16 -8.44
N GLU A 132 14.67 -16.10 -9.34
CA GLU A 132 14.63 -16.93 -10.54
C GLU A 132 15.26 -16.26 -11.76
N ASP A 133 15.17 -14.93 -11.85
CA ASP A 133 15.59 -14.17 -13.01
C ASP A 133 16.84 -13.32 -12.66
N PRO A 134 18.04 -13.72 -13.11
CA PRO A 134 19.27 -12.99 -12.82
C PRO A 134 19.28 -11.58 -13.44
N THR A 135 18.49 -11.33 -14.49
CA THR A 135 18.41 -10.00 -15.13
C THR A 135 17.81 -8.95 -14.20
N VAL A 136 17.01 -9.36 -13.22
CA VAL A 136 16.45 -8.46 -12.20
C VAL A 136 17.57 -7.91 -11.32
N LYS A 137 18.47 -8.77 -10.80
CA LYS A 137 19.60 -8.31 -9.98
C LYS A 137 20.55 -7.44 -10.81
N GLU A 138 20.77 -7.81 -12.06
CA GLU A 138 21.59 -7.06 -13.00
C GLU A 138 21.03 -5.66 -13.27
N PHE A 139 19.71 -5.52 -13.47
CA PHE A 139 19.05 -4.22 -13.63
C PHE A 139 19.31 -3.32 -12.41
N PHE A 140 19.12 -3.83 -11.19
CA PHE A 140 19.38 -3.05 -9.98
C PHE A 140 20.87 -2.70 -9.80
N HIS A 141 21.77 -3.57 -10.25
CA HIS A 141 23.20 -3.29 -10.23
C HIS A 141 23.60 -2.18 -11.21
N LYS A 142 23.13 -2.29 -12.46
CA LYS A 142 23.58 -1.43 -13.57
C LYS A 142 22.79 -0.14 -13.67
N GLU A 143 21.47 -0.22 -13.63
CA GLU A 143 20.57 0.91 -13.88
C GLU A 143 20.25 1.65 -12.58
N CYS A 144 20.04 0.93 -11.48
CA CYS A 144 19.82 1.53 -10.16
C CYS A 144 21.12 1.74 -9.37
N THR A 145 22.27 1.43 -9.97
CA THR A 145 23.63 1.65 -9.44
C THR A 145 23.88 1.10 -8.04
N LEU A 146 23.14 0.05 -7.63
CA LEU A 146 23.36 -0.61 -6.35
C LEU A 146 24.70 -1.35 -6.37
N SER A 147 25.56 -1.05 -5.40
CA SER A 147 26.77 -1.84 -5.16
C SER A 147 26.43 -3.30 -4.80
N ALA A 148 27.41 -4.20 -4.92
CA ALA A 148 27.21 -5.61 -4.57
C ALA A 148 26.73 -5.81 -3.12
N SER A 149 27.21 -4.99 -2.18
CA SER A 149 26.76 -5.04 -0.78
C SER A 149 25.32 -4.53 -0.62
N GLN A 150 24.92 -3.49 -1.36
CA GLN A 150 23.54 -3.00 -1.36
C GLN A 150 22.58 -4.02 -2.00
N LEU A 151 22.98 -4.70 -3.08
CA LEU A 151 22.19 -5.78 -3.68
C LEU A 151 21.94 -6.93 -2.70
N ALA A 152 22.99 -7.40 -2.02
CA ALA A 152 22.86 -8.47 -1.03
C ALA A 152 21.92 -8.08 0.12
N ARG A 153 21.96 -6.81 0.54
CA ARG A 153 21.06 -6.28 1.57
C ARG A 153 19.62 -6.16 1.08
N PHE A 154 19.43 -5.61 -0.12
CA PHE A 154 18.11 -5.48 -0.73
C PHE A 154 17.46 -6.85 -0.97
N GLU A 155 18.23 -7.84 -1.42
CA GLU A 155 17.82 -9.24 -1.52
C GLU A 155 17.34 -9.79 -0.17
N LYS A 156 18.16 -9.64 0.88
CA LYS A 156 17.77 -10.05 2.24
C LYS A 156 16.42 -9.45 2.62
N TYR A 157 16.20 -8.15 2.39
CA TYR A 157 14.97 -7.47 2.78
C TYR A 157 13.77 -7.89 1.93
N ILE A 158 13.88 -7.97 0.61
CA ILE A 158 12.77 -8.45 -0.24
C ILE A 158 12.31 -9.83 0.19
N LEU A 159 13.26 -10.76 0.36
CA LEU A 159 12.94 -12.14 0.70
C LEU A 159 12.34 -12.25 2.10
N THR A 160 12.87 -11.49 3.06
CA THR A 160 12.36 -11.47 4.44
C THR A 160 10.96 -10.86 4.50
N ALA A 161 10.71 -9.75 3.81
CA ALA A 161 9.41 -9.10 3.77
C ALA A 161 8.34 -10.01 3.15
N ALA A 162 8.64 -10.60 1.99
CA ALA A 162 7.74 -11.52 1.31
C ALA A 162 7.38 -12.73 2.18
N ASN A 163 8.40 -13.40 2.75
CA ASN A 163 8.18 -14.55 3.63
C ASN A 163 7.37 -14.19 4.88
N THR A 164 7.66 -13.05 5.50
CA THR A 164 6.94 -12.58 6.69
C THR A 164 5.49 -12.30 6.38
N LEU A 165 5.19 -11.57 5.29
CA LEU A 165 3.82 -11.23 4.92
C LEU A 165 3.03 -12.46 4.44
N GLN A 166 3.65 -13.39 3.71
CA GLN A 166 3.05 -14.69 3.38
C GLN A 166 2.66 -15.48 4.63
N THR A 167 3.59 -15.61 5.57
CA THR A 167 3.34 -16.31 6.85
C THR A 167 2.23 -15.64 7.64
N ARG A 168 2.19 -14.31 7.68
CA ARG A 168 1.12 -13.56 8.36
C ARG A 168 -0.23 -13.78 7.68
N LYS A 169 -0.28 -13.74 6.35
CA LYS A 169 -1.51 -14.02 5.59
C LYS A 169 -2.02 -15.43 5.84
N ALA A 170 -1.14 -16.43 5.77
CA ALA A 170 -1.48 -17.83 6.02
C ALA A 170 -2.05 -18.06 7.43
N ASN A 171 -1.57 -17.29 8.42
CA ASN A 171 -2.04 -17.35 9.80
C ASN A 171 -3.20 -16.38 10.12
N GLY A 172 -3.81 -15.75 9.11
CA GLY A 172 -4.92 -14.81 9.29
C GLY A 172 -4.56 -13.49 10.00
N LYS A 173 -3.26 -13.17 10.12
CA LYS A 173 -2.75 -11.93 10.76
C LYS A 173 -2.53 -10.78 9.79
N LEU A 174 -2.65 -11.03 8.49
CA LEU A 174 -2.62 -10.03 7.43
C LEU A 174 -3.88 -10.18 6.58
N LEU A 175 -4.67 -9.12 6.52
CA LEU A 175 -5.86 -8.99 5.70
C LEU A 175 -5.53 -8.21 4.43
N LEU A 176 -6.07 -8.67 3.29
CA LEU A 176 -5.91 -8.02 1.99
C LEU A 176 -7.20 -7.28 1.64
N ASP A 177 -7.54 -6.27 2.43
CA ASP A 177 -8.86 -5.62 2.46
C ASP A 177 -8.77 -4.08 2.36
N LEU A 178 -7.70 -3.58 1.73
CA LEU A 178 -7.48 -2.15 1.45
C LEU A 178 -7.71 -1.78 -0.02
N ASP A 179 -8.43 -2.60 -0.76
CA ASP A 179 -8.89 -2.29 -2.11
C ASP A 179 -10.13 -1.37 -2.04
N LEU A 180 -10.05 -0.18 -2.63
CA LEU A 180 -11.11 0.81 -2.56
C LEU A 180 -12.32 0.42 -3.43
N ASP A 181 -12.08 -0.20 -4.58
CA ASP A 181 -13.14 -0.62 -5.49
C ASP A 181 -13.96 -1.71 -4.83
N ASP A 182 -13.30 -2.72 -4.26
CA ASP A 182 -13.97 -3.79 -3.52
C ASP A 182 -14.68 -3.27 -2.26
N TYR A 183 -14.07 -2.33 -1.52
CA TYR A 183 -14.63 -1.83 -0.27
C TYR A 183 -15.88 -0.96 -0.48
N PHE A 184 -15.86 -0.09 -1.48
CA PHE A 184 -16.95 0.85 -1.77
C PHE A 184 -17.87 0.37 -2.90
N ARG A 185 -17.67 -0.85 -3.42
CA ARG A 185 -18.54 -1.45 -4.43
C ARG A 185 -20.01 -1.32 -3.98
N PRO A 186 -20.89 -0.71 -4.79
CA PRO A 186 -22.31 -0.71 -4.50
C PRO A 186 -22.78 -2.17 -4.35
N ALA A 187 -23.54 -2.46 -3.28
CA ALA A 187 -24.24 -3.74 -3.22
C ALA A 187 -25.11 -3.81 -4.48
N THR A 188 -24.84 -4.77 -5.36
CA THR A 188 -25.70 -4.99 -6.52
C THR A 188 -27.11 -5.16 -5.98
N SER A 189 -28.05 -4.36 -6.48
CA SER A 189 -29.47 -4.57 -6.19
C SER A 189 -29.81 -5.96 -6.71
N SER A 190 -29.88 -6.93 -5.81
CA SER A 190 -30.56 -8.19 -6.08
C SER A 190 -32.04 -7.86 -6.17
N SER A 191 -32.47 -7.43 -7.35
CA SER A 191 -33.88 -7.41 -7.70
C SER A 191 -34.36 -8.86 -7.62
N PRO A 192 -35.29 -9.21 -6.73
CA PRO A 192 -35.87 -10.55 -6.76
C PRO A 192 -36.63 -10.66 -8.07
N THR A 193 -36.18 -11.55 -8.96
CA THR A 193 -36.95 -11.93 -10.14
C THR A 193 -38.28 -12.49 -9.64
N PRO A 194 -39.45 -11.92 -10.00
CA PRO A 194 -40.71 -12.55 -9.66
C PRO A 194 -40.75 -13.87 -10.43
N SER A 195 -40.92 -14.96 -9.69
CA SER A 195 -41.16 -16.29 -10.26
C SER A 195 -42.52 -16.33 -10.98
N PRO A 196 -42.65 -17.15 -12.04
CA PRO A 196 -43.77 -17.14 -12.98
C PRO A 196 -45.13 -17.46 -12.35
#